data_AF-A0A538EGX9-F1
#
_entry.id   AF-A0A538EGX9-F1
#
_cell.length_a   1.000
_cell.length_b   1.000
_cell.length_c   1.000
_cell.angle_alpha   90.00
_cell.angle_beta   90.00
_cell.angle_gamma   90.00
#
_symmetry.space_group_name_H-M   'P 1'
#
loop_
_entity.id
_entity.type
_entity.pdbx_description
1 polymer ?
#
loop_
_entity_poly.entity_id
_entity_poly.type
_entity_poly.pdbx_seq_one_letter_code
_entity_poly.pdbx_strand_id
1 'polypeptide(L)'
;MKRLLTTAVLLAAALALAAAGLADPGGKGKGKNKGHNTRFSAQITVTDNGTCGNGWATDTSKRTWSIKPNGNGTFRVGRQDKGTFVTLAGQSPGACDTTGKHGHLVNVGVRGKFRGYLRGTVSGGTFNPNATCNAACIGDTKAFIAAFFPGGTFTCSQGYAGCKFNFEYSSPDKSLVFHHWQDKGTNGVTEQFTGDIANS
;
A
#
# COMPACT_ATOMS: atom_id res chain seq x y z
N MET A 1 -19.63 -26.19 -26.97
CA MET A 1 -18.62 -26.60 -25.97
C MET A 1 -17.40 -25.71 -26.09
N LYS A 2 -17.13 -24.86 -25.08
CA LYS A 2 -15.82 -24.56 -24.47
C LYS A 2 -15.98 -23.31 -23.60
N ARG A 3 -15.44 -23.43 -22.38
CA ARG A 3 -15.93 -22.86 -21.12
C ARG A 3 -15.49 -21.41 -20.91
N LEU A 4 -16.43 -20.58 -20.45
CA LEU A 4 -16.17 -19.33 -19.72
C LEU A 4 -15.66 -19.68 -18.31
N LEU A 5 -14.49 -19.18 -17.95
CA LEU A 5 -13.95 -19.23 -16.58
C LEU A 5 -13.59 -17.81 -16.16
N THR A 6 -14.58 -17.09 -15.66
CA THR A 6 -14.39 -15.89 -14.84
C THR A 6 -14.28 -16.33 -13.39
N THR A 7 -13.07 -16.51 -12.88
CA THR A 7 -12.84 -16.65 -11.44
C THR A 7 -12.72 -15.25 -10.84
N ALA A 8 -13.82 -14.77 -10.26
CA ALA A 8 -13.80 -13.71 -9.27
C ALA A 8 -13.22 -14.27 -7.98
N VAL A 9 -11.98 -13.89 -7.64
CA VAL A 9 -11.38 -14.24 -6.35
C VAL A 9 -11.78 -13.17 -5.34
N LEU A 10 -12.79 -13.48 -4.54
CA LEU A 10 -13.13 -12.78 -3.30
C LEU A 10 -12.05 -13.12 -2.25
N LEU A 11 -11.11 -12.21 -2.00
CA LEU A 11 -10.17 -12.33 -0.88
C LEU A 11 -10.75 -11.63 0.36
N ALA A 12 -11.23 -12.45 1.29
CA ALA A 12 -11.41 -12.05 2.68
C ALA A 12 -10.03 -11.97 3.34
N ALA A 13 -9.56 -10.75 3.62
CA ALA A 13 -8.30 -10.53 4.32
C ALA A 13 -8.46 -10.87 5.81
N ALA A 14 -7.77 -11.90 6.28
CA ALA A 14 -7.54 -12.12 7.71
C ALA A 14 -6.41 -11.20 8.17
N LEU A 15 -6.75 -10.07 8.80
CA LEU A 15 -5.78 -9.19 9.46
C LEU A 15 -5.35 -9.81 10.80
N ALA A 16 -4.14 -10.35 10.87
CA ALA A 16 -3.48 -10.60 12.14
C ALA A 16 -2.72 -9.32 12.55
N LEU A 17 -3.32 -8.52 13.44
CA LEU A 17 -2.72 -7.31 13.98
C LEU A 17 -1.78 -7.70 15.13
N ALA A 18 -0.48 -7.87 14.85
CA ALA A 18 0.51 -8.05 15.90
C ALA A 18 0.81 -6.69 16.57
N ALA A 19 0.21 -6.47 17.74
CA ALA A 19 0.53 -5.32 18.59
C ALA A 19 1.87 -5.56 19.30
N ALA A 20 2.88 -4.73 19.05
CA ALA A 20 4.08 -4.66 19.88
C ALA A 20 4.65 -3.24 19.94
N GLY A 21 4.84 -2.75 21.17
CA GLY A 21 5.82 -1.73 21.54
C GLY A 21 5.36 -0.27 21.49
N LEU A 22 4.79 0.21 22.60
CA LEU A 22 4.61 1.64 22.88
C LEU A 22 5.97 2.36 22.87
N ALA A 23 6.15 3.30 21.94
CA ALA A 23 7.14 4.37 22.06
C ALA A 23 6.48 5.69 21.64
N ASP A 24 6.24 6.53 22.65
CA ASP A 24 5.92 7.97 22.67
C ASP A 24 4.77 8.50 21.77
N PRO A 25 3.71 9.15 22.32
CA PRO A 25 2.71 9.89 21.54
C PRO A 25 3.29 11.22 21.01
N GLY A 26 4.42 11.17 20.33
CA GLY A 26 5.11 12.31 19.75
C GLY A 26 4.55 12.67 18.37
N GLY A 27 3.34 13.23 18.32
CA GLY A 27 2.78 13.66 17.03
C GLY A 27 1.38 14.24 17.09
N LYS A 28 1.17 15.33 17.83
CA LYS A 28 0.11 16.28 17.47
C LYS A 28 0.34 16.62 16.01
N GLY A 29 -0.50 16.10 15.11
CA GLY A 29 -0.54 16.52 13.72
C GLY A 29 -0.82 18.00 13.70
N LYS A 30 0.22 18.83 13.73
CA LYS A 30 0.09 20.28 13.54
C LYS A 30 -0.29 20.45 12.08
N GLY A 31 -1.59 20.43 11.82
CA GLY A 31 -2.17 20.93 10.59
C GLY A 31 -1.78 22.40 10.46
N LYS A 32 -0.60 22.66 9.87
CA LYS A 32 -0.24 24.00 9.47
C LYS A 32 -1.07 24.33 8.23
N ASN A 33 -1.97 25.28 8.44
CA ASN A 33 -2.83 25.99 7.49
C ASN A 33 -4.11 25.27 7.05
N LYS A 34 -5.24 25.93 7.38
CA LYS A 34 -6.58 25.74 6.85
C LYS A 34 -6.64 26.09 5.34
N GLY A 35 -5.89 25.34 4.54
CA GLY A 35 -5.91 25.42 3.07
C GLY A 35 -6.23 24.05 2.51
N HIS A 36 -6.92 24.01 1.37
CA HIS A 36 -7.45 22.84 0.67
C HIS A 36 -6.45 21.71 0.31
N ASN A 37 -5.21 21.75 0.81
CA ASN A 37 -4.16 20.75 0.64
C ASN A 37 -3.65 20.29 2.01
N THR A 38 -4.41 19.42 2.69
CA THR A 38 -4.01 18.89 4.00
C THR A 38 -3.12 17.66 3.83
N ARG A 39 -2.04 17.57 4.61
CA ARG A 39 -1.13 16.41 4.64
C ARG A 39 -1.10 15.78 6.02
N PHE A 40 -1.11 14.45 6.07
CA PHE A 40 -1.09 13.66 7.30
C PHE A 40 -0.01 12.60 7.21
N SER A 41 0.87 12.52 8.20
CA SER A 41 1.99 11.58 8.16
C SER A 41 2.19 10.90 9.51
N ALA A 42 2.57 9.62 9.46
CA ALA A 42 3.05 8.87 10.61
C ALA A 42 4.10 7.85 10.15
N GLN A 43 4.90 7.37 11.10
CA GLN A 43 5.63 6.13 10.94
C GLN A 43 4.66 4.98 11.10
N ILE A 44 4.77 3.99 10.22
CA ILE A 44 3.93 2.80 10.23
C ILE A 44 4.80 1.56 10.03
N THR A 45 4.33 0.44 10.57
CA THR A 45 4.86 -0.89 10.32
C THR A 45 3.73 -1.77 9.84
N VAL A 46 3.87 -2.37 8.66
CA VAL A 46 2.83 -3.19 8.02
C VAL A 46 3.44 -4.40 7.34
N THR A 47 2.71 -5.51 7.30
CA THR A 47 3.06 -6.65 6.47
C THR A 47 2.67 -6.34 5.02
N ASP A 48 3.61 -6.53 4.10
CA ASP A 48 3.38 -6.41 2.66
C ASP A 48 3.16 -7.79 2.03
N ASN A 49 2.27 -7.85 1.03
CA ASN A 49 1.85 -9.10 0.41
C ASN A 49 2.35 -9.20 -1.03
N GLY A 50 2.76 -10.41 -1.42
CA GLY A 50 3.23 -10.70 -2.78
C GLY A 50 2.08 -11.09 -3.70
N THR A 51 2.42 -11.42 -4.94
CA THR A 51 1.48 -11.86 -5.98
C THR A 51 0.74 -13.16 -5.62
N CYS A 52 1.27 -13.97 -4.70
CA CYS A 52 0.60 -15.16 -4.18
C CYS A 52 -0.39 -14.87 -3.03
N GLY A 53 -0.51 -13.62 -2.58
CA GLY A 53 -1.34 -13.23 -1.44
C GLY A 53 -0.73 -13.56 -0.06
N ASN A 54 0.48 -14.10 -0.01
CA ASN A 54 1.23 -14.30 1.23
C ASN A 54 1.92 -13.01 1.67
N GLY A 55 2.12 -12.84 2.98
CA GLY A 55 3.05 -11.85 3.50
C GLY A 55 4.48 -12.24 3.12
N TRP A 56 5.22 -11.34 2.47
CA TRP A 56 6.62 -11.58 2.06
C TRP A 56 7.61 -10.65 2.77
N ALA A 57 7.15 -9.51 3.29
CA ALA A 57 7.99 -8.57 4.03
C ALA A 57 7.23 -7.83 5.13
N THR A 58 7.99 -7.33 6.10
CA THR A 58 7.56 -6.29 7.04
C THR A 58 8.13 -4.96 6.60
N ASP A 59 7.26 -4.04 6.21
CA ASP A 59 7.60 -2.69 5.81
C ASP A 59 7.58 -1.76 7.02
N THR A 60 8.58 -0.90 7.13
CA THR A 60 8.59 0.23 8.05
C THR A 60 8.78 1.51 7.25
N SER A 61 7.80 2.41 7.29
CA SER A 61 7.81 3.59 6.43
C SER A 61 7.15 4.81 7.04
N LYS A 62 7.58 5.98 6.53
CA LYS A 62 6.82 7.21 6.68
C LYS A 62 5.73 7.24 5.62
N ARG A 63 4.50 6.96 6.03
CA ARG A 63 3.32 7.10 5.18
C ARG A 63 2.83 8.55 5.24
N THR A 64 2.53 9.14 4.09
CA THR A 64 2.01 10.50 3.97
C THR A 64 0.79 10.53 3.08
N TRP A 65 -0.34 10.93 3.65
CA TRP A 65 -1.57 11.20 2.92
C TRP A 65 -1.67 12.67 2.51
N SER A 66 -2.36 12.91 1.41
CA SER A 66 -2.69 14.22 0.87
C SER A 66 -4.11 14.20 0.32
N ILE A 67 -4.86 15.25 0.63
CA ILE A 67 -6.23 15.43 0.16
C ILE A 67 -6.29 16.73 -0.65
N LYS A 68 -6.87 16.68 -1.85
CA LYS A 68 -7.11 17.87 -2.68
C LYS A 68 -8.52 17.82 -3.30
N PRO A 69 -9.35 18.86 -3.21
CA PRO A 69 -10.62 18.91 -3.91
C PRO A 69 -10.42 19.00 -5.43
N ASN A 70 -11.31 18.37 -6.19
CA ASN A 70 -11.32 18.44 -7.65
C ASN A 70 -12.24 19.55 -8.21
N GLY A 71 -12.98 20.25 -7.35
CA GLY A 71 -13.91 21.33 -7.74
C GLY A 71 -15.30 20.88 -8.19
N ASN A 72 -15.55 19.57 -8.24
CA ASN A 72 -16.81 18.96 -8.67
C ASN A 72 -17.47 18.09 -7.56
N GLY A 73 -17.17 18.38 -6.29
CA GLY A 73 -17.64 17.59 -5.15
C GLY A 73 -16.84 16.31 -4.86
N THR A 74 -15.85 15.95 -5.70
CA THR A 74 -14.93 14.83 -5.44
C THR A 74 -13.58 15.30 -4.93
N PHE A 75 -12.82 14.38 -4.32
CA PHE A 75 -11.49 14.66 -3.77
C PHE A 75 -10.46 13.70 -4.34
N ARG A 76 -9.34 14.23 -4.80
CA ARG A 76 -8.15 13.41 -5.04
C ARG A 76 -7.48 13.11 -3.71
N VAL A 77 -7.27 11.83 -3.45
CA VAL A 77 -6.53 11.35 -2.28
C VAL A 77 -5.27 10.65 -2.75
N GLY A 78 -4.13 11.09 -2.24
CA GLY A 78 -2.81 10.53 -2.54
C GLY A 78 -2.13 10.04 -1.27
N ARG A 79 -1.50 8.88 -1.35
CA ARG A 79 -0.62 8.27 -0.36
C ARG A 79 0.78 8.16 -0.93
N GLN A 80 1.78 8.47 -0.12
CA GLN A 80 3.19 8.23 -0.43
C GLN A 80 3.81 7.45 0.71
N ASP A 81 4.62 6.47 0.35
CA ASP A 81 5.33 5.60 1.27
C ASP A 81 6.82 5.67 0.94
N LYS A 82 7.65 5.88 1.95
CA LYS A 82 9.11 5.83 1.83
C LYS A 82 9.67 5.17 3.07
N GLY A 83 10.38 4.07 2.87
CA GLY A 83 10.78 3.23 3.99
C GLY A 83 11.79 2.15 3.65
N THR A 84 11.85 1.20 4.56
CA THR A 84 12.67 -0.02 4.50
C THR A 84 11.79 -1.23 4.67
N PHE A 85 12.27 -2.37 4.19
CA PHE A 85 11.60 -3.65 4.39
C PHE A 85 12.58 -4.68 4.97
N VAL A 86 12.01 -5.67 5.65
CA VAL A 86 12.69 -6.89 6.07
C VAL A 86 11.87 -8.07 5.59
N THR A 87 12.48 -8.99 4.84
CA THR A 87 11.77 -10.14 4.29
C THR A 87 11.37 -11.14 5.36
N LEU A 88 10.24 -11.80 5.12
CA LEU A 88 9.77 -13.00 5.78
C LEU A 88 10.20 -14.19 4.92
N ALA A 89 10.65 -15.30 5.52
CA ALA A 89 11.00 -16.48 4.75
C ALA A 89 9.75 -17.07 4.07
N GLY A 90 9.86 -17.41 2.78
CA GLY A 90 8.78 -18.04 2.04
C GLY A 90 8.75 -17.62 0.57
N GLN A 91 7.55 -17.56 0.00
CA GLN A 91 7.34 -17.11 -1.38
C GLN A 91 7.83 -15.67 -1.54
N SER A 92 8.64 -15.44 -2.58
CA SER A 92 9.09 -14.10 -2.99
C SER A 92 7.90 -13.24 -3.44
N PRO A 93 8.02 -11.91 -3.44
CA PRO A 93 6.89 -11.06 -3.80
C PRO A 93 6.38 -11.28 -5.23
N GLY A 94 7.24 -11.69 -6.16
CA GLY A 94 6.88 -12.02 -7.54
C GLY A 94 6.51 -13.49 -7.80
N ALA A 95 6.50 -14.37 -6.79
CA ALA A 95 6.51 -15.83 -7.00
C ALA A 95 5.33 -16.40 -7.83
N CYS A 96 4.16 -15.75 -7.82
CA CYS A 96 2.98 -16.16 -8.59
C CYS A 96 2.71 -15.28 -9.83
N ASP A 97 3.66 -14.44 -10.22
CA ASP A 97 3.60 -13.83 -11.55
C ASP A 97 3.68 -14.96 -12.60
N THR A 98 2.92 -14.82 -13.67
CA THR A 98 2.88 -15.80 -14.77
C THR A 98 3.73 -15.34 -15.96
N THR A 99 4.35 -14.17 -15.83
CA THR A 99 5.08 -13.50 -16.90
C THR A 99 6.41 -12.93 -16.42
N GLY A 100 7.35 -12.69 -17.34
CA GLY A 100 8.61 -12.04 -17.02
C GLY A 100 9.62 -12.93 -16.31
N LYS A 101 10.69 -12.30 -15.80
CA LYS A 101 11.74 -12.97 -15.00
C LYS A 101 11.49 -12.64 -13.52
N HIS A 102 11.20 -13.66 -12.74
CA HIS A 102 11.01 -13.58 -11.29
C HIS A 102 11.60 -14.84 -10.64
N GLY A 103 11.74 -14.81 -9.31
CA GLY A 103 12.11 -15.96 -8.52
C GLY A 103 10.90 -16.67 -7.93
N HIS A 104 11.14 -17.45 -6.89
CA HIS A 104 10.18 -18.28 -6.19
C HIS A 104 10.24 -18.10 -4.68
N LEU A 105 11.45 -18.01 -4.11
CA LEU A 105 11.66 -17.98 -2.67
C LEU A 105 12.57 -16.84 -2.25
N VAL A 106 12.31 -16.34 -1.05
CA VAL A 106 13.16 -15.37 -0.36
C VAL A 106 13.43 -15.83 1.06
N ASN A 107 14.68 -15.67 1.49
CA ASN A 107 15.10 -15.97 2.85
C ASN A 107 14.63 -14.85 3.79
N VAL A 108 14.42 -15.18 5.07
CA VAL A 108 14.11 -14.19 6.11
C VAL A 108 15.29 -13.23 6.32
N GLY A 109 14.99 -11.98 6.64
CA GLY A 109 15.98 -11.03 7.14
C GLY A 109 16.78 -10.29 6.07
N VAL A 110 16.48 -10.50 4.78
CA VAL A 110 16.97 -9.65 3.70
C VAL A 110 16.41 -8.24 3.93
N ARG A 111 17.31 -7.26 3.91
CA ARG A 111 16.96 -5.85 4.15
C ARG A 111 17.04 -5.05 2.87
N GLY A 112 16.12 -4.12 2.71
CA GLY A 112 16.15 -3.22 1.57
C GLY A 112 15.39 -1.94 1.81
N LYS A 113 15.23 -1.17 0.73
CA LYS A 113 14.49 0.09 0.71
C LYS A 113 13.33 -0.04 -0.24
N PHE A 114 12.26 0.68 0.07
CA PHE A 114 11.15 0.82 -0.84
C PHE A 114 10.62 2.24 -0.86
N ARG A 115 9.98 2.55 -1.98
CA ARG A 115 9.20 3.76 -2.17
C ARG A 115 7.95 3.40 -2.95
N GLY A 116 6.88 4.13 -2.69
CA GLY A 116 5.73 4.01 -3.54
C GLY A 116 4.71 5.09 -3.34
N TYR A 117 3.69 5.02 -4.17
CA TYR A 117 2.53 5.87 -4.04
C TYR A 117 1.27 5.12 -4.39
N LEU A 118 0.16 5.61 -3.86
CA LEU A 118 -1.19 5.26 -4.25
C LEU A 118 -1.98 6.56 -4.45
N ARG A 119 -2.81 6.62 -5.49
CA ARG A 119 -3.59 7.81 -5.83
C ARG A 119 -4.93 7.38 -6.37
N GLY A 120 -5.98 7.88 -5.75
CA GLY A 120 -7.35 7.65 -6.19
C GLY A 120 -8.22 8.88 -6.01
N THR A 121 -9.51 8.68 -6.23
CA THR A 121 -10.55 9.68 -6.05
C THR A 121 -11.55 9.18 -5.03
N VAL A 122 -11.95 10.06 -4.12
CA VAL A 122 -13.09 9.87 -3.25
C VAL A 122 -14.29 10.60 -3.84
N SER A 123 -15.40 9.88 -3.98
CA SER A 123 -16.71 10.41 -4.37
C SER A 123 -17.74 10.12 -3.27
N GLY A 124 -18.75 10.97 -3.16
CA GLY A 124 -19.74 10.87 -2.08
C GLY A 124 -19.14 11.14 -0.70
N GLY A 125 -19.95 10.96 0.34
CA GLY A 125 -19.60 11.28 1.72
C GLY A 125 -19.47 12.79 1.98
N THR A 126 -19.05 13.14 3.20
CA THR A 126 -18.79 14.52 3.61
C THR A 126 -17.33 14.66 4.05
N PHE A 127 -16.56 15.52 3.39
CA PHE A 127 -15.19 15.78 3.80
C PHE A 127 -15.14 16.45 5.17
N ASN A 128 -14.47 15.82 6.13
CA ASN A 128 -14.24 16.35 7.47
C ASN A 128 -12.80 16.89 7.59
N PRO A 129 -12.57 18.20 7.39
CA PRO A 129 -11.23 18.79 7.48
C PRO A 129 -10.67 18.81 8.91
N ASN A 130 -11.50 18.56 9.92
CA ASN A 130 -11.13 18.55 11.33
C ASN A 130 -10.97 17.11 11.88
N ALA A 131 -11.12 16.08 11.03
CA ALA A 131 -10.87 14.71 11.45
C ALA A 131 -9.43 14.53 11.94
N THR A 132 -9.27 13.69 12.95
CA THR A 132 -7.96 13.29 13.46
C THR A 132 -7.71 11.83 13.11
N CYS A 133 -6.45 11.47 12.92
CA CYS A 133 -6.05 10.14 12.47
C CYS A 133 -4.70 9.83 13.10
N ASN A 134 -4.69 8.88 14.04
CA ASN A 134 -3.48 8.40 14.70
C ASN A 134 -2.65 7.51 13.75
N ALA A 135 -1.51 6.99 14.22
CA ALA A 135 -0.64 6.15 13.40
C ALA A 135 -1.35 4.90 12.83
N ALA A 136 -2.20 4.23 13.63
CA ALA A 136 -2.98 3.08 13.19
C ALA A 136 -3.94 3.46 12.05
N CYS A 137 -4.66 4.57 12.20
CA CYS A 137 -5.55 5.11 11.17
C CYS A 137 -4.77 5.53 9.91
N ILE A 138 -3.58 6.13 10.04
CA ILE A 138 -2.73 6.51 8.90
C ILE A 138 -2.20 5.26 8.17
N GLY A 139 -1.92 4.19 8.91
CA GLY A 139 -1.47 2.89 8.40
C GLY A 139 -2.52 2.12 7.62
N ASP A 140 -3.81 2.39 7.84
CA ASP A 140 -4.91 1.68 7.20
C ASP A 140 -5.67 2.58 6.22
N THR A 141 -5.71 2.20 4.93
CA THR A 141 -6.41 2.98 3.89
C THR A 141 -7.89 3.12 4.19
N LYS A 142 -8.58 2.07 4.66
CA LYS A 142 -10.03 2.12 4.93
C LYS A 142 -10.30 3.03 6.13
N ALA A 143 -9.50 2.93 7.19
CA ALA A 143 -9.62 3.78 8.37
C ALA A 143 -9.36 5.25 8.03
N PHE A 144 -8.32 5.55 7.25
CA PHE A 144 -8.04 6.90 6.80
C PHE A 144 -9.22 7.49 6.00
N ILE A 145 -9.74 6.74 5.02
CA ILE A 145 -10.86 7.20 4.20
C ILE A 145 -12.12 7.38 5.06
N ALA A 146 -12.44 6.45 5.96
CA ALA A 146 -13.61 6.56 6.84
C ALA A 146 -13.54 7.78 7.79
N ALA A 147 -12.34 8.11 8.28
CA ALA A 147 -12.14 9.25 9.16
C ALA A 147 -12.36 10.60 8.46
N PHE A 148 -11.78 10.77 7.26
CA PHE A 148 -11.83 12.03 6.53
C PHE A 148 -13.04 12.17 5.60
N PHE A 149 -13.62 11.05 5.17
CA PHE A 149 -14.74 10.99 4.23
C PHE A 149 -15.77 9.94 4.69
N PRO A 150 -16.42 10.13 5.85
CA PRO A 150 -17.51 9.25 6.27
C PRO A 150 -18.57 9.11 5.17
N GLY A 151 -18.91 7.86 4.83
CA GLY A 151 -19.83 7.51 3.73
C GLY A 151 -19.26 7.69 2.32
N GLY A 152 -17.98 8.06 2.19
CA GLY A 152 -17.30 8.23 0.91
C GLY A 152 -16.87 6.90 0.28
N THR A 153 -16.82 6.91 -1.04
CA THR A 153 -16.34 5.81 -1.87
C THR A 153 -14.95 6.15 -2.41
N PHE A 154 -13.96 5.28 -2.19
CA PHE A 154 -12.60 5.49 -2.69
C PHE A 154 -12.26 4.49 -3.80
N THR A 155 -11.77 4.99 -4.94
CA THR A 155 -11.45 4.15 -6.11
C THR A 155 -10.46 3.03 -5.80
N CYS A 156 -9.48 3.27 -4.93
CA CYS A 156 -8.50 2.24 -4.55
C CYS A 156 -9.03 1.19 -3.56
N SER A 157 -10.28 1.31 -3.10
CA SER A 157 -10.94 0.32 -2.24
C SER A 157 -12.05 -0.46 -2.96
N GLN A 158 -12.41 -0.09 -4.21
CA GLN A 158 -13.53 -0.66 -4.96
C GLN A 158 -13.07 -1.31 -6.26
N GLY A 159 -12.49 -2.51 -6.15
CA GLY A 159 -11.97 -3.23 -7.33
C GLY A 159 -10.88 -2.46 -8.08
N TYR A 160 -10.28 -1.47 -7.40
CA TYR A 160 -9.14 -0.65 -7.82
C TYR A 160 -9.34 0.19 -9.10
N ALA A 161 -10.51 0.15 -9.74
CA ALA A 161 -10.80 0.91 -10.96
C ALA A 161 -10.61 2.43 -10.76
N GLY A 162 -9.64 3.00 -11.48
CA GLY A 162 -9.25 4.42 -11.34
C GLY A 162 -8.23 4.69 -10.23
N CYS A 163 -7.67 3.65 -9.61
CA CYS A 163 -6.52 3.76 -8.72
C CYS A 163 -5.21 3.74 -9.51
N LYS A 164 -4.31 4.66 -9.20
CA LYS A 164 -2.94 4.69 -9.73
C LYS A 164 -1.98 4.38 -8.60
N PHE A 165 -1.07 3.45 -8.82
CA PHE A 165 -0.06 3.12 -7.83
C PHE A 165 1.23 2.64 -8.48
N ASN A 166 2.32 2.75 -7.73
CA ASN A 166 3.61 2.17 -8.07
C ASN A 166 4.38 2.01 -6.76
N PHE A 167 4.77 0.79 -6.45
CA PHE A 167 5.63 0.43 -5.33
C PHE A 167 6.88 -0.26 -5.89
N GLU A 168 8.03 0.18 -5.43
CA GLU A 168 9.33 -0.25 -5.91
C GLU A 168 10.18 -0.63 -4.71
N TYR A 169 10.65 -1.88 -4.69
CA TYR A 169 11.47 -2.49 -3.67
C TYR A 169 12.83 -2.81 -4.26
N SER A 170 13.89 -2.56 -3.50
CA SER A 170 15.25 -2.93 -3.89
C SER A 170 16.11 -3.33 -2.70
N SER A 171 17.01 -4.29 -2.91
CA SER A 171 17.98 -4.71 -1.91
C SER A 171 19.37 -4.90 -2.53
N PRO A 172 20.44 -4.38 -1.91
CA PRO A 172 21.81 -4.65 -2.32
C PRO A 172 22.35 -6.00 -1.78
N ASP A 173 21.52 -6.80 -1.11
CA ASP A 173 21.95 -8.05 -0.48
C ASP A 173 22.44 -9.06 -1.51
N LYS A 174 23.71 -9.44 -1.41
CA LYS A 174 24.40 -10.31 -2.38
C LYS A 174 23.91 -11.75 -2.40
N SER A 175 23.09 -12.15 -1.43
CA SER A 175 22.48 -13.49 -1.43
C SER A 175 21.33 -13.62 -2.42
N LEU A 176 20.80 -12.50 -2.93
CA LEU A 176 19.70 -12.49 -3.88
C LEU A 176 20.18 -12.79 -5.30
N VAL A 177 19.32 -13.47 -6.07
CA VAL A 177 19.42 -13.55 -7.53
C VAL A 177 18.64 -12.39 -8.17
N PHE A 178 17.52 -12.00 -7.55
CA PHE A 178 16.69 -10.88 -7.97
C PHE A 178 16.67 -9.80 -6.88
N HIS A 179 17.09 -8.59 -7.26
CA HIS A 179 17.37 -7.49 -6.32
C HIS A 179 16.35 -6.35 -6.37
N HIS A 180 15.36 -6.45 -7.25
CA HIS A 180 14.42 -5.38 -7.51
C HIS A 180 13.08 -5.95 -7.92
N TRP A 181 12.04 -5.55 -7.19
CA TRP A 181 10.65 -5.84 -7.51
C TRP A 181 9.86 -4.55 -7.63
N GLN A 182 9.01 -4.46 -8.65
CA GLN A 182 8.07 -3.37 -8.82
C GLN A 182 6.67 -3.92 -9.07
N ASP A 183 5.72 -3.36 -8.34
CA ASP A 183 4.29 -3.54 -8.55
C ASP A 183 3.66 -2.18 -8.90
N LYS A 184 3.00 -2.09 -10.06
CA LYS A 184 2.39 -0.85 -10.51
C LYS A 184 1.08 -1.08 -11.24
N GLY A 185 0.17 -0.12 -11.10
CA GLY A 185 -1.10 -0.08 -11.80
C GLY A 185 -1.44 1.34 -12.23
N THR A 186 -1.93 1.52 -13.45
CA THR A 186 -2.33 2.84 -13.99
C THR A 186 -3.83 3.10 -13.89
N ASN A 187 -4.61 2.04 -13.68
CA ASN A 187 -6.06 2.07 -13.53
C ASN A 187 -6.55 1.14 -12.40
N GLY A 188 -5.61 0.46 -11.72
CA GLY A 188 -5.83 -0.48 -10.62
C GLY A 188 -6.52 -1.79 -10.98
N VAL A 189 -7.08 -1.93 -12.18
CA VAL A 189 -7.63 -3.19 -12.69
C VAL A 189 -6.54 -4.07 -13.29
N THR A 190 -5.53 -3.45 -13.89
CA THR A 190 -4.38 -4.14 -14.46
C THR A 190 -3.14 -3.78 -13.68
N GLU A 191 -2.60 -4.78 -13.01
CA GLU A 191 -1.32 -4.71 -12.31
C GLU A 191 -0.21 -5.18 -13.26
N GLN A 192 0.97 -4.61 -13.07
CA GLN A 192 2.18 -4.96 -13.81
C GLN A 192 3.28 -5.21 -12.80
N PHE A 193 3.70 -6.46 -12.73
CA PHE A 193 4.83 -6.86 -11.91
C PHE A 193 6.11 -6.85 -12.75
N THR A 194 7.24 -6.50 -12.14
CA THR A 194 8.53 -6.51 -12.83
C THR A 194 9.64 -6.88 -11.85
N GLY A 195 10.41 -7.91 -12.20
CA GLY A 195 11.51 -8.42 -11.37
C GLY A 195 11.02 -9.17 -10.13
N ASP A 196 11.87 -9.26 -9.12
CA ASP A 196 11.55 -9.91 -7.85
C ASP A 196 12.57 -9.50 -6.75
N ILE A 197 12.26 -9.84 -5.50
CA ILE A 197 13.23 -9.92 -4.40
C ILE A 197 13.32 -11.39 -3.99
N ALA A 198 14.29 -12.12 -4.56
CA ALA A 198 14.35 -13.57 -4.41
C ALA A 198 15.78 -14.12 -4.39
N ASN A 199 15.98 -15.20 -3.64
CA ASN A 199 17.21 -15.97 -3.56
C ASN A 199 17.28 -17.10 -4.61
N SER A 200 16.14 -17.49 -5.18
CA SER A 200 16.00 -18.53 -6.21
C SER A 200 14.81 -18.22 -7.10
#